data_AF-W7T772-F1
#
_entry.id   AF-W7T772-F1
#
_cell.length_a   1.000
_cell.length_b   1.000
_cell.length_c   1.000
_cell.angle_alpha   90.00
_cell.angle_beta   90.00
_cell.angle_gamma   90.00
#
_symmetry.space_group_name_H-M   'P 1'
#
loop_
_entity.id
_entity.type
_entity.pdbx_description
1 polymer ?
#
loop_
_entity_poly.entity_id
_entity_poly.type
_entity_poly.pdbx_seq_one_letter_code
_entity_poly.pdbx_strand_id
1 'polypeptide(L)'
;MVDALCRWGLSDEARHWLLRHSCDGDPLSGYFAGQIATAAHLHQAITADEVDDELVDHTGAVLRIMSGCEGMGTTLEHYPPASIVLTAHATRFARLEPTALRYINGAILANRLTVDAGKCGCGAAHAEDLVRQYLDVLTRPAWRAAAAAMNPEHAQWFDHNTTAVRALLDY
;
A
#
# COMPACT_ATOMS: atom_id res chain seq x y z
N MET A 1 -11.81 13.64 14.00
CA MET A 1 -10.85 14.76 14.14
C MET A 1 -9.91 14.92 12.92
N VAL A 2 -9.98 14.03 11.91
CA VAL A 2 -9.36 14.21 10.58
C VAL A 2 -10.23 15.08 9.65
N ASP A 3 -11.55 14.92 9.73
CA ASP A 3 -12.52 15.65 8.88
C ASP A 3 -12.49 17.18 9.06
N ALA A 4 -12.09 17.67 10.24
CA ALA A 4 -11.86 19.10 10.49
C ALA A 4 -10.54 19.58 9.88
N LEU A 5 -9.48 18.77 9.91
CA LEU A 5 -8.19 19.09 9.28
C LEU A 5 -8.30 19.11 7.74
N CYS A 6 -9.10 18.22 7.16
CA CYS A 6 -9.40 18.21 5.72
C CYS A 6 -10.14 19.47 5.25
N ARG A 7 -10.98 20.09 6.11
CA ARG A 7 -11.81 21.26 5.76
C ARG A 7 -11.08 22.60 5.86
N TRP A 8 -10.05 22.71 6.68
CA TRP A 8 -9.38 23.99 7.00
C TRP A 8 -8.02 24.16 6.32
N GLY A 9 -7.56 23.11 5.62
CA GLY A 9 -6.20 23.02 5.12
C GLY A 9 -5.25 22.54 6.21
N LEU A 10 -4.42 21.55 5.89
CA LEU A 10 -3.36 21.08 6.76
C LEU A 10 -2.18 22.06 6.70
N SER A 11 -1.58 22.38 7.85
CA SER A 11 -0.24 22.97 7.86
C SER A 11 0.76 21.99 7.23
N ASP A 12 1.90 22.50 6.78
CA ASP A 12 2.93 21.66 6.16
C ASP A 12 3.46 20.60 7.15
N GLU A 13 3.57 20.94 8.43
CA GLU A 13 3.97 20.02 9.50
C GLU A 13 2.93 18.91 9.70
N ALA A 14 1.64 19.27 9.71
CA ALA A 14 0.55 18.31 9.86
C ALA A 14 0.48 17.36 8.65
N ARG A 15 0.72 17.88 7.43
CA ARG A 15 0.84 17.07 6.22
C ARG A 15 2.02 16.11 6.30
N HIS A 16 3.20 16.59 6.68
CA HIS A 16 4.40 15.76 6.83
C HIS A 16 4.20 14.63 7.84
N TRP A 17 3.54 14.93 8.96
CA TRP A 17 3.23 13.93 9.98
C TRP A 17 2.26 12.88 9.44
N LEU A 18 1.15 13.29 8.82
CA LEU A 18 0.15 12.39 8.25
C LEU A 18 0.72 11.47 7.18
N LEU A 19 1.66 11.96 6.36
CA LEU A 19 2.30 11.19 5.29
C LEU A 19 3.23 10.05 5.78
N ARG A 20 3.47 9.95 7.09
CA ARG A 20 4.42 8.98 7.68
C ARG A 20 3.83 8.18 8.84
N HIS A 21 2.94 8.79 9.61
CA HIS A 21 2.50 8.25 10.89
C HIS A 21 1.01 7.92 10.95
N SER A 22 0.24 8.27 9.91
CA SER A 22 -1.17 7.90 9.88
C SER A 22 -1.33 6.42 9.51
N CYS A 23 -2.52 5.85 9.70
CA CYS A 23 -2.81 4.49 9.25
C CYS A 23 -1.83 3.42 9.77
N ASP A 24 -1.47 3.51 11.06
CA ASP A 24 -0.51 2.68 11.81
C ASP A 24 -1.01 1.26 12.16
N GLY A 25 -2.09 0.81 11.51
CA GLY A 25 -2.71 -0.49 11.77
C GLY A 25 -3.92 -0.43 12.70
N ASP A 26 -4.31 0.77 13.20
CA ASP A 26 -5.58 0.94 13.91
C ASP A 26 -6.77 0.51 13.00
N PRO A 27 -7.74 -0.28 13.50
CA PRO A 27 -8.90 -0.72 12.73
C PRO A 27 -9.73 0.42 12.10
N LEU A 28 -9.74 1.60 12.72
CA LEU A 28 -10.43 2.79 12.22
C LEU A 28 -9.69 3.47 11.05
N SER A 29 -8.44 3.09 10.80
CA SER A 29 -7.66 3.59 9.66
C SER A 29 -8.38 3.38 8.33
N GLY A 30 -9.18 2.32 8.21
CA GLY A 30 -10.01 2.05 7.03
C GLY A 30 -11.04 3.15 6.72
N TYR A 31 -11.54 3.86 7.72
CA TYR A 31 -12.50 4.95 7.50
C TYR A 31 -11.84 6.21 6.94
N PHE A 32 -10.58 6.46 7.30
CA PHE A 32 -9.92 7.73 7.04
C PHE A 32 -8.80 7.66 6.00
N ALA A 33 -8.33 6.47 5.61
CA ALA A 33 -7.18 6.31 4.72
C ALA A 33 -7.26 7.15 3.43
N GLY A 34 -8.37 7.08 2.68
CA GLY A 34 -8.50 7.88 1.46
C GLY A 34 -8.73 9.37 1.71
N GLN A 35 -9.36 9.75 2.83
CA GLN A 35 -9.44 11.16 3.22
C GLN A 35 -8.05 11.73 3.53
N ILE A 36 -7.23 10.98 4.26
CA ILE A 36 -5.85 11.35 4.57
C ILE A 36 -5.01 11.40 3.29
N ALA A 37 -5.11 10.39 2.43
CA ALA A 37 -4.39 10.35 1.15
C ALA A 37 -4.73 11.55 0.26
N THR A 38 -5.98 12.01 0.31
CA THR A 38 -6.44 13.19 -0.44
C THR A 38 -5.96 14.48 0.20
N ALA A 39 -6.21 14.67 1.50
CA ALA A 39 -5.87 15.90 2.23
C ALA A 39 -4.36 16.14 2.33
N ALA A 40 -3.58 15.06 2.45
CA ALA A 40 -2.12 15.14 2.53
C ALA A 40 -1.45 15.18 1.15
N HIS A 41 -2.23 15.18 0.05
CA HIS A 41 -1.74 15.13 -1.33
C HIS A 41 -0.74 13.99 -1.57
N LEU A 42 -1.07 12.77 -1.11
CA LEU A 42 -0.19 11.60 -1.18
C LEU A 42 0.39 11.37 -2.58
N HIS A 43 -0.42 11.57 -3.63
CA HIS A 43 0.03 11.46 -5.02
C HIS A 43 1.17 12.41 -5.39
N GLN A 44 1.21 13.64 -4.87
CA GLN A 44 2.32 14.56 -5.09
C GLN A 44 3.55 14.13 -4.29
N ALA A 45 3.33 13.72 -3.04
CA ALA A 45 4.42 13.32 -2.16
C ALA A 45 5.17 12.07 -2.69
N ILE A 46 4.46 11.02 -3.10
CA ILE A 46 5.07 9.77 -3.56
C ILE A 46 5.72 9.89 -4.97
N THR A 47 5.30 10.88 -5.76
CA THR A 47 5.85 11.12 -7.11
C THR A 47 6.96 12.18 -7.13
N ALA A 48 7.27 12.80 -6.00
CA ALA A 48 8.39 13.72 -5.88
C ALA A 48 9.72 13.02 -6.19
N ASP A 49 10.75 13.77 -6.61
CA ASP A 49 12.06 13.20 -6.94
C ASP A 49 12.70 12.54 -5.71
N GLU A 50 12.68 13.24 -4.58
CA GLU A 50 13.19 12.79 -3.29
C GLU A 50 12.05 12.28 -2.42
N VAL A 51 12.08 10.98 -2.11
CA VAL A 51 11.10 10.30 -1.26
C VAL A 51 11.87 9.36 -0.35
N ASP A 52 11.66 9.50 0.95
CA ASP A 52 12.23 8.61 1.96
C ASP A 52 11.45 7.30 2.08
N ASP A 53 12.13 6.29 2.62
CA ASP A 53 11.60 4.95 2.86
C ASP A 53 10.32 4.95 3.72
N GLU A 54 10.24 5.86 4.70
CA GLU A 54 9.11 5.95 5.62
C GLU A 54 7.82 6.37 4.90
N LEU A 55 7.91 7.34 3.98
CA LEU A 55 6.79 7.72 3.12
C LEU A 55 6.39 6.57 2.18
N VAL A 56 7.34 5.81 1.63
CA VAL A 56 7.01 4.64 0.79
C VAL A 56 6.27 3.59 1.62
N ASP A 57 6.78 3.27 2.82
CA ASP A 57 6.16 2.29 3.73
C ASP A 57 4.73 2.70 4.12
N HIS A 58 4.56 3.96 4.51
CA HIS A 58 3.26 4.51 4.84
C HIS A 58 2.31 4.48 3.64
N THR A 59 2.80 4.81 2.44
CA THR A 59 2.02 4.70 1.20
C THR A 59 1.55 3.26 0.97
N GLY A 60 2.43 2.28 1.17
CA GLY A 60 2.08 0.85 1.08
C GLY A 60 0.98 0.46 2.07
N ALA A 61 1.03 0.96 3.30
CA ALA A 61 -0.01 0.74 4.30
C ALA A 61 -1.37 1.34 3.90
N VAL A 62 -1.38 2.60 3.44
CA VAL A 62 -2.59 3.28 2.95
C VAL A 62 -3.20 2.53 1.76
N LEU A 63 -2.39 2.18 0.75
CA LEU A 63 -2.84 1.43 -0.42
C LEU A 63 -3.43 0.08 -0.02
N ARG A 64 -2.76 -0.65 0.89
CA ARG A 64 -3.24 -1.94 1.40
C ARG A 64 -4.61 -1.79 2.04
N ILE A 65 -4.78 -0.81 2.93
CA ILE A 65 -6.05 -0.53 3.60
C ILE A 65 -7.14 -0.24 2.56
N MET A 66 -6.89 0.70 1.64
CA MET A 66 -7.87 1.11 0.63
C MET A 66 -8.21 0.00 -0.38
N SER A 67 -7.29 -0.95 -0.61
CA SER A 67 -7.53 -2.12 -1.47
C SER A 67 -8.41 -3.21 -0.83
N GLY A 68 -8.50 -3.22 0.50
CA GLY A 68 -9.28 -4.18 1.28
C GLY A 68 -10.50 -3.59 1.98
N CYS A 69 -10.75 -2.29 1.83
CA CYS A 69 -11.91 -1.64 2.43
C CYS A 69 -13.21 -2.06 1.73
N GLU A 70 -14.11 -2.68 2.49
CA GLU A 70 -15.48 -3.00 2.07
C GLU A 70 -16.42 -2.28 3.05
N GLY A 71 -16.84 -1.06 2.74
CA GLY A 71 -17.67 -0.26 3.66
C GLY A 71 -17.63 1.24 3.37
N MET A 72 -17.75 2.05 4.43
CA MET A 72 -17.86 3.52 4.37
C MET A 72 -16.51 4.24 4.13
N GLY A 73 -15.41 3.51 4.11
CA GLY A 73 -14.09 4.05 3.79
C GLY A 73 -13.92 4.27 2.29
N THR A 74 -13.08 5.24 1.90
CA THR A 74 -12.72 5.45 0.50
C THR A 74 -11.87 4.28 0.00
N THR A 75 -12.35 3.58 -1.03
CA THR A 75 -11.62 2.52 -1.72
C THR A 75 -10.66 3.10 -2.77
N LEU A 76 -9.72 2.28 -3.27
CA LEU A 76 -8.84 2.69 -4.38
C LEU A 76 -9.62 3.07 -5.65
N GLU A 77 -10.71 2.37 -5.97
CA GLU A 77 -11.60 2.70 -7.08
C GLU A 77 -12.13 4.14 -7.01
N HIS A 78 -12.39 4.65 -5.80
CA HIS A 78 -12.93 5.99 -5.57
C HIS A 78 -11.84 7.02 -5.23
N TYR A 79 -10.57 6.66 -5.39
CA TYR A 79 -9.43 7.55 -5.22
C TYR A 79 -8.82 7.83 -6.60
N PRO A 80 -9.15 8.97 -7.25
CA PRO A 80 -8.78 9.22 -8.63
C PRO A 80 -7.29 9.03 -8.97
N PRO A 81 -6.31 9.37 -8.09
CA PRO A 81 -4.90 9.16 -8.40
C PRO A 81 -4.39 7.76 -8.02
N ALA A 82 -5.26 6.78 -7.71
CA ALA A 82 -4.86 5.43 -7.27
C ALA A 82 -3.85 4.76 -8.21
N SER A 83 -4.10 4.74 -9.52
CA SER A 83 -3.18 4.11 -10.49
C SER A 83 -1.79 4.77 -10.50
N ILE A 84 -1.72 6.10 -10.37
CA ILE A 84 -0.45 6.83 -10.32
C ILE A 84 0.29 6.51 -9.02
N VAL A 85 -0.42 6.50 -7.88
CA VAL A 85 0.17 6.19 -6.57
C VAL A 85 0.67 4.74 -6.51
N LEU A 86 -0.10 3.79 -7.05
CA LEU A 86 0.30 2.38 -7.14
C LEU A 86 1.57 2.20 -7.99
N THR A 87 1.66 2.90 -9.12
CA THR A 87 2.84 2.88 -9.99
C THR A 87 4.07 3.44 -9.30
N ALA A 88 3.92 4.61 -8.67
CA ALA A 88 5.00 5.26 -7.94
C ALA A 88 5.48 4.38 -6.78
N HIS A 89 4.55 3.81 -6.01
CA HIS A 89 4.87 2.89 -4.93
C HIS A 89 5.60 1.64 -5.44
N ALA A 90 5.09 0.95 -6.47
CA ALA A 90 5.75 -0.24 -7.02
C ALA A 90 7.19 0.04 -7.49
N THR A 91 7.40 1.18 -8.15
CA THR A 91 8.72 1.62 -8.61
C THR A 91 9.69 1.86 -7.44
N ARG A 92 9.22 2.52 -6.37
CA ARG A 92 10.02 2.83 -5.18
C ARG A 92 10.27 1.59 -4.31
N PHE A 93 9.26 0.73 -4.19
CA PHE A 93 9.30 -0.52 -3.43
C PHE A 93 10.46 -1.43 -3.86
N ALA A 94 10.78 -1.45 -5.16
CA ALA A 94 11.88 -2.24 -5.69
C ALA A 94 13.28 -1.83 -5.20
N ARG A 95 13.40 -0.65 -4.58
CA ARG A 95 14.64 -0.08 -4.03
C ARG A 95 14.72 -0.16 -2.51
N LEU A 96 13.65 -0.57 -1.84
CA LEU A 96 13.62 -0.69 -0.39
C LEU A 96 14.45 -1.87 0.10
N GLU A 97 15.03 -1.72 1.28
CA GLU A 97 15.55 -2.85 2.04
C GLU A 97 14.41 -3.76 2.51
N PRO A 98 14.61 -5.10 2.50
CA PRO A 98 13.55 -6.04 2.83
C PRO A 98 13.23 -6.02 4.33
N THR A 99 11.94 -5.94 4.65
CA THR A 99 11.41 -6.22 6.00
C THR A 99 10.18 -7.12 5.88
N ALA A 100 9.84 -7.84 6.95
CA ALA A 100 8.65 -8.70 6.95
C ALA A 100 7.37 -7.91 6.63
N LEU A 101 7.21 -6.70 7.19
CA LEU A 101 6.05 -5.85 6.95
C LEU A 101 5.97 -5.37 5.49
N ARG A 102 7.10 -4.95 4.91
CA ARG A 102 7.17 -4.56 3.49
C ARG A 102 6.79 -5.74 2.59
N TYR A 103 7.28 -6.94 2.90
CA TYR A 103 6.93 -8.15 2.16
C TYR A 103 5.43 -8.41 2.17
N ILE A 104 4.81 -8.38 3.36
CA ILE A 104 3.36 -8.59 3.53
C ILE A 104 2.56 -7.55 2.74
N ASN A 105 2.91 -6.26 2.88
CA ASN A 105 2.22 -5.17 2.18
C ASN A 105 2.31 -5.36 0.66
N GLY A 106 3.52 -5.62 0.13
CA GLY A 106 3.72 -5.84 -1.30
C GLY A 106 2.94 -7.06 -1.83
N ALA A 107 2.98 -8.17 -1.10
CA ALA A 107 2.30 -9.40 -1.50
C ALA A 107 0.76 -9.26 -1.48
N ILE A 108 0.21 -8.49 -0.55
CA ILE A 108 -1.24 -8.22 -0.51
C ILE A 108 -1.66 -7.31 -1.64
N LEU A 109 -0.88 -6.27 -1.92
CA LEU A 109 -1.15 -5.40 -3.06
C LEU A 109 -1.13 -6.21 -4.37
N ALA A 110 -0.13 -7.07 -4.56
CA ALA A 110 -0.08 -7.99 -5.71
C ALA A 110 -1.31 -8.91 -5.77
N ASN A 111 -1.76 -9.45 -4.63
CA ASN A 111 -2.94 -10.31 -4.56
C ASN A 111 -4.22 -9.55 -4.94
N ARG A 112 -4.41 -8.35 -4.40
CA ARG A 112 -5.57 -7.50 -4.69
C ARG A 112 -5.61 -7.04 -6.13
N LEU A 113 -4.47 -6.69 -6.71
CA LEU A 113 -4.35 -6.36 -8.14
C LEU A 113 -4.66 -7.57 -9.04
N THR A 114 -4.34 -8.78 -8.59
CA THR A 114 -4.64 -10.02 -9.35
C THR A 114 -6.13 -10.36 -9.30
N VAL A 115 -6.76 -10.28 -8.11
CA VAL A 115 -8.15 -10.71 -7.91
C VAL A 115 -9.16 -9.63 -8.31
N ASP A 116 -8.87 -8.37 -8.03
CA ASP A 116 -9.83 -7.25 -8.12
C ASP A 116 -9.17 -5.97 -8.72
N ALA A 117 -8.54 -6.08 -9.90
CA ALA A 117 -7.89 -4.94 -10.56
C ALA A 117 -8.78 -3.68 -10.68
N GLY A 118 -10.07 -3.88 -11.02
CA GLY A 118 -11.05 -2.79 -11.13
C GLY A 118 -11.26 -2.04 -9.81
N LYS A 119 -11.32 -2.76 -8.68
CA LYS A 119 -11.45 -2.14 -7.34
C LYS A 119 -10.18 -1.41 -6.90
N CYS A 120 -9.05 -1.68 -7.54
CA CYS A 120 -7.79 -0.97 -7.34
C CYS A 120 -7.67 0.31 -8.20
N GLY A 121 -8.71 0.67 -8.96
CA GLY A 121 -8.68 1.82 -9.86
C GLY A 121 -7.72 1.65 -11.05
N CYS A 122 -7.42 0.40 -11.42
CA CYS A 122 -6.48 0.05 -12.49
C CYS A 122 -7.17 -0.74 -13.60
N GLY A 123 -6.78 -0.48 -14.86
CA GLY A 123 -7.09 -1.39 -15.96
C GLY A 123 -6.33 -2.71 -15.84
N ALA A 124 -6.87 -3.80 -16.39
CA ALA A 124 -6.32 -5.14 -16.25
C ALA A 124 -4.84 -5.25 -16.66
N ALA A 125 -4.46 -4.68 -17.82
CA ALA A 125 -3.07 -4.72 -18.30
C ALA A 125 -2.10 -3.98 -17.35
N HIS A 126 -2.52 -2.83 -16.83
CA HIS A 126 -1.72 -2.06 -15.88
C HIS A 126 -1.58 -2.78 -14.53
N ALA A 127 -2.67 -3.40 -14.05
CA ALA A 127 -2.61 -4.22 -12.85
C ALA A 127 -1.66 -5.41 -13.02
N GLU A 128 -1.65 -6.06 -14.18
CA GLU A 128 -0.72 -7.14 -14.49
C GLU A 128 0.75 -6.68 -14.46
N ASP A 129 1.05 -5.51 -15.04
CA ASP A 129 2.40 -4.93 -14.98
C ASP A 129 2.84 -4.64 -13.53
N LEU A 130 1.94 -4.08 -12.71
CA LEU A 130 2.21 -3.83 -11.29
C LEU A 130 2.42 -5.12 -10.51
N VAL A 131 1.61 -6.16 -10.76
CA VAL A 131 1.78 -7.48 -10.14
C VAL A 131 3.16 -8.05 -10.47
N ARG A 132 3.58 -8.00 -11.74
CA ARG A 132 4.93 -8.45 -12.13
C ARG A 132 6.03 -7.68 -11.42
N GLN A 133 5.90 -6.37 -11.25
CA GLN A 133 6.87 -5.56 -10.51
C GLN A 133 6.98 -5.95 -9.03
N TYR A 134 5.85 -6.12 -8.34
CA TYR A 134 5.89 -6.57 -6.95
C TYR A 134 6.50 -7.97 -6.82
N LEU A 135 6.11 -8.91 -7.68
CA LEU A 135 6.61 -10.29 -7.64
C LEU A 135 8.12 -10.37 -7.95
N ASP A 136 8.65 -9.56 -8.87
CA ASP A 136 10.09 -9.48 -9.13
C ASP A 136 10.89 -9.11 -7.86
N VAL A 137 10.32 -8.28 -6.99
CA VAL A 137 10.93 -7.88 -5.72
C VAL A 137 10.75 -8.97 -4.67
N LEU A 138 9.52 -9.45 -4.48
CA LEU A 138 9.16 -10.40 -3.44
C LEU A 138 9.83 -11.77 -3.60
N THR A 139 10.14 -12.16 -4.84
CA THR A 139 10.81 -13.43 -5.12
C THR A 139 12.31 -13.41 -4.84
N ARG A 140 12.92 -12.23 -4.62
CA ARG A 140 14.36 -12.09 -4.33
C ARG A 140 14.74 -12.81 -3.02
N PRO A 141 15.93 -13.43 -2.94
CA PRO A 141 16.33 -14.20 -1.76
C PRO A 141 16.25 -13.43 -0.44
N ALA A 142 16.67 -12.16 -0.41
CA ALA A 142 16.65 -11.34 0.80
C ALA A 142 15.22 -11.03 1.28
N TRP A 143 14.28 -10.86 0.35
CA TRP A 143 12.86 -10.63 0.65
C TRP A 143 12.19 -11.91 1.17
N ARG A 144 12.46 -13.06 0.56
CA ARG A 144 12.01 -14.37 1.08
C ARG A 144 12.58 -14.66 2.47
N ALA A 145 13.85 -14.31 2.71
CA ALA A 145 14.48 -14.48 4.03
C ALA A 145 13.82 -13.58 5.09
N ALA A 146 13.51 -12.32 4.76
CA ALA A 146 12.78 -11.42 5.66
C ALA A 146 11.37 -11.94 5.97
N ALA A 147 10.69 -12.56 5.00
CA ALA A 147 9.40 -13.22 5.22
C ALA A 147 9.52 -14.47 6.10
N ALA A 148 10.57 -15.27 5.94
CA ALA A 148 10.80 -16.46 6.78
C ALA A 148 11.10 -16.12 8.24
N ALA A 149 11.66 -14.94 8.52
CA ALA A 149 11.92 -14.44 9.87
C ALA A 149 10.68 -13.79 10.53
N MET A 150 9.51 -13.87 9.89
CA MET A 150 8.28 -13.22 10.34
C MET A 150 7.73 -13.83 11.62
N ASN A 151 7.15 -12.98 12.48
CA ASN A 151 6.41 -13.41 13.66
C ASN A 151 5.18 -14.26 13.25
N PRO A 152 4.90 -15.39 13.94
CA PRO A 152 3.73 -16.24 13.69
C PRO A 152 2.39 -15.51 13.52
N GLU A 153 2.13 -14.42 14.24
CA GLU A 153 0.87 -13.66 14.12
C GLU A 153 0.71 -13.01 12.73
N HIS A 154 1.80 -12.43 12.21
CA HIS A 154 1.83 -11.86 10.86
C HIS A 154 1.74 -12.95 9.79
N ALA A 155 2.35 -14.11 10.01
CA ALA A 155 2.30 -15.25 9.09
C ALA A 155 0.87 -15.81 8.99
N GLN A 156 0.15 -15.95 10.12
CA GLN A 156 -1.24 -16.42 10.13
C GLN A 156 -2.18 -15.46 9.40
N TRP A 157 -2.02 -14.15 9.62
CA TRP A 157 -2.84 -13.16 8.91
C TRP A 157 -2.55 -13.15 7.41
N PHE A 158 -1.27 -13.24 7.02
CA PHE A 158 -0.86 -13.36 5.61
C PHE A 158 -1.51 -14.58 4.95
N ASP A 159 -1.38 -15.76 5.59
CA ASP A 159 -1.95 -17.02 5.09
C ASP A 159 -3.45 -16.95 4.84
N HIS A 160 -4.19 -16.23 5.68
CA HIS A 160 -5.63 -16.05 5.49
C HIS A 160 -5.98 -15.14 4.30
N ASN A 161 -5.08 -14.23 3.89
CA ASN A 161 -5.39 -13.12 2.98
C ASN A 161 -4.75 -13.22 1.59
N THR A 162 -3.89 -14.20 1.31
CA THR A 162 -3.05 -14.20 0.07
C THR A 162 -2.96 -15.54 -0.67
N THR A 163 -4.00 -16.37 -0.65
CA THR A 163 -4.02 -17.70 -1.30
C THR A 163 -3.56 -17.69 -2.76
N ALA A 164 -3.94 -16.69 -3.57
CA ALA A 164 -3.57 -16.62 -4.99
C ALA A 164 -2.11 -16.23 -5.21
N VAL A 165 -1.55 -15.34 -4.38
CA VAL A 165 -0.14 -14.94 -4.48
C VAL A 165 0.81 -16.03 -3.98
N ARG A 166 0.43 -16.83 -2.99
CA ARG A 166 1.23 -18.01 -2.60
C ARG A 166 1.41 -18.97 -3.78
N ALA A 167 0.32 -19.26 -4.50
CA ALA A 167 0.40 -20.08 -5.71
C ALA A 167 1.31 -19.49 -6.81
N LEU A 168 1.47 -18.16 -6.85
CA LEU A 168 2.38 -17.47 -7.78
C LEU A 168 3.83 -17.37 -7.28
N LEU A 169 4.08 -17.47 -5.97
CA LEU A 169 5.40 -17.40 -5.34
C LEU A 169 6.04 -18.77 -5.06
N ASP A 170 5.24 -19.83 -5.05
CA ASP A 170 5.63 -21.23 -4.88
C ASP A 170 6.03 -21.91 -6.23
N TYR A 171 6.01 -21.17 -7.34
CA TYR A 171 6.54 -21.53 -8.66
C TYR A 171 7.93 -20.91 -8.89
#